data_AF-A0A1U9UJ52-F1
#
_entry.id   AF-A0A1U9UJ52-F1
#
_cell.length_a   1.000
_cell.length_b   1.000
_cell.length_c   1.000
_cell.angle_alpha   90.00
_cell.angle_beta   90.00
_cell.angle_gamma   90.00
#
_symmetry.space_group_name_H-M   'P 1'
#
loop_
_entity.id
_entity.type
_entity.pdbx_description
1 polymer ?
#
loop_
_entity_poly.entity_id
_entity_poly.type
_entity_poly.pdbx_seq_one_letter_code
_entity_poly.pdbx_strand_id
1 'polypeptide(L)'
;MSAADPLRIVNTVTGEAREVARVYAALVREIRAYNAPFAAPVVLISEGERTVTLPAGAAPAGRARRLGPVRRHRRLVVTGPTRTNVNDYRAILIL
;
A
#
# COMPACT_ATOMS: atom_id res chain seq x y z
N MET A 1 -19.97 -21.18 -4.80
CA MET A 1 -18.99 -20.08 -4.64
C MET A 1 -18.22 -19.97 -5.94
N SER A 2 -18.63 -19.08 -6.84
CA SER A 2 -17.97 -18.91 -8.14
C SER A 2 -16.70 -18.07 -7.98
N ALA A 3 -15.62 -18.49 -8.62
CA ALA A 3 -14.26 -17.97 -8.52
C ALA A 3 -14.21 -16.44 -8.64
N ALA A 4 -13.58 -15.79 -7.65
CA ALA A 4 -13.13 -14.41 -7.79
C ALA A 4 -11.94 -14.42 -8.76
N ASP A 5 -12.13 -13.87 -9.97
CA ASP A 5 -11.04 -13.70 -10.94
C ASP A 5 -11.02 -12.28 -11.54
N PRO A 6 -9.82 -11.67 -11.78
CA PRO A 6 -8.51 -12.04 -11.30
C PRO A 6 -7.86 -10.91 -10.47
N LEU A 7 -7.04 -11.37 -9.53
CA LEU A 7 -5.93 -10.63 -8.98
C LEU A 7 -5.19 -9.84 -10.08
N ARG A 8 -5.19 -8.51 -10.00
CA ARG A 8 -4.46 -7.67 -10.96
C ARG A 8 -3.21 -7.09 -10.32
N ILE A 9 -2.07 -7.31 -10.98
CA ILE A 9 -0.74 -6.90 -10.50
C ILE A 9 -0.28 -5.68 -11.30
N VAL A 10 -0.01 -4.59 -10.59
CA VAL A 10 0.70 -3.42 -11.13
C VAL A 10 2.10 -3.41 -10.55
N ASN A 11 3.12 -3.39 -11.41
CA ASN A 11 4.51 -3.27 -10.98
C ASN A 11 4.98 -1.81 -11.10
N THR A 12 6.09 -1.48 -10.45
CA THR A 12 6.86 -0.24 -10.64
C THR A 12 6.14 1.08 -10.27
N VAL A 13 5.20 1.05 -9.33
CA VAL A 13 4.51 2.28 -8.91
C VAL A 13 5.44 3.15 -8.07
N THR A 14 5.74 4.35 -8.56
CA THR A 14 6.61 5.34 -7.92
C THR A 14 5.90 6.64 -7.54
N GLY A 15 6.62 7.53 -6.85
CA GLY A 15 6.15 8.86 -6.47
C GLY A 15 5.77 8.98 -4.99
N GLU A 16 5.17 10.12 -4.63
CA GLU A 16 4.81 10.42 -3.24
C GLU A 16 3.71 9.47 -2.73
N ALA A 17 3.98 8.82 -1.60
CA ALA A 17 3.09 7.81 -1.02
C ALA A 17 1.65 8.34 -0.82
N ARG A 18 1.51 9.62 -0.44
CA ARG A 18 0.21 10.28 -0.25
C ARG A 18 -0.58 10.44 -1.54
N GLU A 19 0.08 10.66 -2.66
CA GLU A 19 -0.54 10.87 -3.97
C GLU A 19 -0.97 9.53 -4.55
N VAL A 20 -0.09 8.53 -4.46
CA VAL A 20 -0.42 7.16 -4.84
C VAL A 20 -1.62 6.64 -4.04
N ALA A 21 -1.68 6.91 -2.74
CA ALA A 21 -2.83 6.52 -1.91
C ALA A 21 -4.15 7.15 -2.37
N ARG A 22 -4.14 8.42 -2.84
CA ARG A 22 -5.32 9.09 -3.38
C ARG A 22 -5.82 8.45 -4.67
N VAL A 23 -4.90 8.06 -5.56
CA VAL A 23 -5.24 7.36 -6.80
C VAL A 23 -5.90 6.01 -6.50
N TYR A 24 -5.31 5.20 -5.62
CA TYR A 24 -5.94 3.93 -5.20
C TYR A 24 -7.29 4.14 -4.54
N ALA A 25 -7.45 5.17 -3.70
CA ALA A 25 -8.73 5.49 -3.08
C ALA A 25 -9.80 5.87 -4.11
N ALA A 26 -9.45 6.63 -5.14
CA ALA A 26 -10.36 6.96 -6.23
C ALA A 26 -10.77 5.70 -7.02
N LEU A 27 -9.82 4.84 -7.37
CA LEU A 27 -10.09 3.57 -8.06
C LEU A 27 -11.01 2.65 -7.24
N VAL A 28 -10.79 2.55 -5.92
CA VAL A 28 -11.66 1.76 -5.04
C VAL A 28 -13.09 2.31 -5.02
N ARG A 29 -13.26 3.64 -5.01
CA ARG A 29 -14.58 4.28 -5.06
C ARG A 29 -15.28 3.98 -6.39
N GLU A 30 -14.55 4.07 -7.51
CA GLU A 30 -15.08 3.78 -8.85
C GLU A 30 -15.56 2.33 -8.96
N ILE A 31 -14.74 1.37 -8.53
CA ILE A 31 -15.08 -0.07 -8.55
C ILE A 31 -16.32 -0.35 -7.69
N ARG A 32 -16.41 0.24 -6.49
CA ARG A 32 -17.55 0.03 -5.60
C ARG A 32 -18.84 0.64 -6.13
N ALA A 33 -18.76 1.79 -6.78
CA ALA A 33 -19.94 2.50 -7.26
C ALA A 33 -20.44 1.91 -8.60
N TYR A 34 -19.53 1.48 -9.47
CA TYR A 34 -19.85 1.22 -10.87
C TYR A 34 -19.40 -0.14 -11.38
N ASN A 35 -18.71 -0.96 -10.58
CA ASN A 35 -18.08 -2.21 -11.05
C ASN A 35 -17.17 -1.99 -12.28
N ALA A 36 -16.52 -0.83 -12.32
CA ALA A 36 -15.63 -0.41 -13.38
C ALA A 36 -14.33 0.15 -12.80
N PRO A 37 -13.17 -0.06 -13.46
CA PRO A 37 -12.97 -0.93 -14.63
C PRO A 37 -13.08 -2.44 -14.29
N PHE A 38 -13.32 -2.80 -13.02
CA PHE A 38 -13.42 -4.18 -12.56
C PHE A 38 -14.68 -4.37 -11.72
N ALA A 39 -15.31 -5.54 -11.83
CA ALA A 39 -16.42 -5.90 -10.95
C ALA A 39 -15.92 -6.41 -9.59
N ALA A 40 -16.58 -6.02 -8.52
CA ALA A 40 -16.37 -6.63 -7.20
C ALA A 40 -17.03 -8.04 -7.16
N PRO A 41 -16.46 -9.01 -6.41
CA PRO A 41 -15.28 -8.89 -5.56
C PRO A 41 -13.96 -8.94 -6.36
N VAL A 42 -13.01 -8.08 -6.01
CA VAL A 42 -11.69 -8.00 -6.67
C VAL A 42 -10.57 -7.68 -5.68
N VAL A 43 -9.39 -8.24 -5.92
CA VAL A 43 -8.15 -7.90 -5.21
C VAL A 43 -7.19 -7.19 -6.16
N LEU A 44 -6.75 -6.00 -5.75
CA LEU A 44 -5.69 -5.26 -6.45
C LEU A 44 -4.37 -5.48 -5.71
N ILE A 45 -3.34 -5.95 -6.42
CA ILE A 45 -1.97 -6.04 -5.91
C ILE A 45 -1.09 -5.02 -6.64
N SER A 46 -0.27 -4.30 -5.89
CA SER A 46 0.74 -3.43 -6.48
C SER A 46 2.08 -3.51 -5.75
N GLU A 47 3.16 -3.39 -6.51
CA GLU A 47 4.52 -3.20 -6.03
C GLU A 47 5.04 -1.81 -6.42
N GLY A 48 6.08 -1.35 -5.73
CA GLY A 48 6.96 -0.30 -6.23
C GLY A 48 7.56 0.55 -5.11
N GLU A 49 8.44 1.46 -5.47
CA GLU A 49 9.17 2.29 -4.52
C GLU A 49 8.53 3.68 -4.38
N ARG A 50 8.14 4.08 -3.17
CA ARG A 50 7.46 5.36 -2.95
C ARG A 50 8.24 6.23 -1.99
N THR A 51 8.25 7.53 -2.29
CA THR A 51 8.89 8.52 -1.45
C THR A 51 7.89 9.08 -0.44
N VAL A 52 8.42 9.54 0.69
CA VAL A 52 7.68 10.37 1.63
C VAL A 52 8.48 11.65 1.79
N THR A 53 7.94 12.76 1.32
CA THR A 53 8.51 14.07 1.62
C THR A 53 8.18 14.44 3.06
N LEU A 54 9.24 14.54 3.88
CA LEU A 54 9.12 14.97 5.28
C LEU A 54 9.03 16.50 5.38
N PRO A 55 8.27 17.05 6.35
CA PRO A 55 8.27 18.48 6.62
C PRO A 55 9.67 19.00 6.97
N ALA A 56 9.91 20.28 6.70
CA ALA A 56 11.13 20.96 7.14
C ALA A 56 11.29 20.82 8.68
N GLY A 57 12.48 20.39 9.13
CA GLY A 57 12.76 20.13 10.54
C GLY A 57 12.42 18.72 11.04
N ALA A 58 11.87 17.84 10.19
CA ALA A 58 11.72 16.43 10.53
C ALA A 58 13.10 15.76 10.68
N ALA A 59 13.23 14.90 11.69
CA ALA A 59 14.44 14.10 11.86
C ALA A 59 14.64 13.18 10.64
N PRO A 60 15.87 13.05 10.12
CA PRO A 60 16.17 12.15 9.00
C PRO A 60 15.80 10.71 9.35
N ALA A 61 15.11 10.02 8.44
CA ALA A 61 14.75 8.61 8.58
C ALA A 61 15.96 7.63 8.47
N GLY A 62 17.14 8.14 8.08
CA GLY A 62 18.22 7.35 7.48
C GLY A 62 19.37 6.88 8.38
N ARG A 63 19.23 6.86 9.70
CA ARG A 63 20.19 6.12 10.56
C ARG A 63 19.47 5.02 11.27
N ALA A 64 20.03 3.81 11.22
CA ALA A 64 19.59 2.63 11.97
C ALA A 64 19.68 2.91 13.47
N ARG A 65 18.75 3.70 13.98
CA ARG A 65 18.56 3.96 15.38
C ARG A 65 17.78 2.76 15.90
N ARG A 66 18.16 2.24 17.07
CA ARG A 66 17.37 1.24 17.77
C ARG A 66 15.94 1.76 17.85
N LEU A 67 15.05 1.20 17.04
CA LEU A 67 13.65 1.57 17.05
C LEU A 67 13.16 1.28 18.46
N GLY A 68 12.64 2.31 19.13
CA GLY A 68 11.93 2.13 20.38
C GLY A 68 10.70 1.21 20.17
N PRO A 69 10.02 0.80 21.24
CA PRO A 69 8.79 0.02 21.10
C PRO A 69 7.83 0.74 20.14
N VAL A 70 7.54 0.09 19.01
CA VAL A 70 6.64 0.63 18.00
C VAL A 70 5.28 0.78 18.65
N ARG A 71 4.74 2.01 18.69
CA ARG A 71 3.40 2.26 19.20
C ARG A 71 2.41 1.50 18.32
N ARG A 72 1.87 0.41 18.85
CA ARG A 72 0.92 -0.44 18.13
C ARG A 72 -0.37 0.33 17.93
N HIS A 73 -0.62 0.78 16.71
CA HIS A 73 -1.97 1.11 16.28
C HIS A 73 -2.68 -0.15 15.78
N ARG A 74 -4.00 -0.22 16.00
CA ARG A 74 -4.84 -1.33 15.52
C ARG A 74 -4.72 -1.62 14.01
N ARG A 75 -4.23 -0.64 13.23
CA ARG A 75 -4.05 -0.72 11.78
C ARG A 75 -2.61 -0.97 11.33
N LEU A 76 -1.67 -1.11 12.27
CA LEU A 76 -0.27 -1.40 11.96
C LEU A 76 -0.07 -2.90 11.85
N VAL A 77 0.50 -3.34 10.72
CA VAL A 77 0.98 -4.70 10.53
C VAL A 77 2.44 -4.76 10.99
N VAL A 78 2.76 -5.74 11.85
CA VAL A 78 4.13 -5.96 12.35
C VAL A 78 4.56 -7.36 11.91
N THR A 79 5.57 -7.43 11.04
CA THR A 79 6.09 -8.68 10.47
C THR A 79 7.34 -9.21 11.20
N GLY A 80 8.02 -8.35 11.97
CA GLY A 80 9.35 -8.66 12.50
C GLY A 80 10.45 -8.58 11.42
N PRO A 81 11.70 -8.96 11.74
CA PRO A 81 12.79 -8.95 10.77
C PRO A 81 12.56 -9.98 9.66
N THR A 82 12.34 -9.51 8.44
CA THR A 82 12.14 -10.34 7.24
C THR A 82 13.45 -10.87 6.64
N ARG A 83 14.59 -10.32 7.05
CA ARG A 83 15.95 -10.62 6.52
C ARG A 83 16.11 -10.41 5.01
N THR A 84 15.19 -9.67 4.41
CA THR A 84 15.22 -9.26 3.00
C THR A 84 14.46 -7.94 2.85
N ASN A 85 14.76 -7.20 1.79
CA ASN A 85 14.01 -6.02 1.39
C ASN A 85 13.85 -6.03 -0.14
N VAL A 86 12.61 -6.11 -0.59
CA VAL A 86 12.20 -6.09 -2.02
C VAL A 86 11.21 -4.95 -2.26
N ASN A 87 11.32 -3.88 -1.47
CA ASN A 87 10.45 -2.70 -1.49
C ASN A 87 9.01 -2.99 -0.99
N ASP A 88 8.12 -2.02 -1.18
CA ASP A 88 6.76 -2.05 -0.68
C ASP A 88 5.80 -2.86 -1.58
N TYR A 89 4.97 -3.69 -0.93
CA TYR A 89 3.77 -4.28 -1.54
C TYR A 89 2.49 -3.71 -0.95
N ARG A 90 1.44 -3.66 -1.76
CA ARG A 90 0.07 -3.29 -1.37
C ARG A 90 -0.92 -4.31 -1.89
N ALA A 91 -1.85 -4.72 -1.05
CA ALA A 91 -3.01 -5.51 -1.42
C ALA A 91 -4.29 -4.79 -0.95
N ILE A 92 -5.23 -4.60 -1.87
CA ILE A 92 -6.51 -3.94 -1.60
C ILE A 92 -7.62 -4.89 -2.00
N LEU A 93 -8.35 -5.39 -1.00
CA LEU A 93 -9.56 -6.18 -1.20
C LEU A 93 -10.77 -5.24 -1.34
N ILE A 94 -11.50 -5.40 -2.44
CA ILE A 94 -12.75 -4.70 -2.72
C ILE A 94 -13.85 -5.77 -2.81
N LEU A 95 -14.84 -5.63 -1.94
CA LEU A 95 -16.02 -6.50 -1.84
C LEU A 95 -17.24 -5.74 -2.33
#